data_AF-A0A349S8K0-F1
#
_entry.id   AF-A0A349S8K0-F1
#
_cell.length_a   1.000
_cell.length_b   1.000
_cell.length_c   1.000
_cell.angle_alpha   90.00
_cell.angle_beta   90.00
_cell.angle_gamma   90.00
#
_symmetry.space_group_name_H-M   'P 1'
#
loop_
_entity.id
_entity.type
_entity.pdbx_description
1 polymer ?
#
loop_
_entity_poly.entity_id
_entity_poly.type
_entity_poly.pdbx_seq_one_letter_code
_entity_poly.pdbx_strand_id
1 'polypeptide(L)'
;DKLASDLLKRHPELRAQKAMVSEAGASVYSASDTAREEFPDLDVTVRGAISIARRLQDPLAELVKIEPKSIGVGQYQHDVSQIKLGHSLDAVVEDCVNAVGVDVNMASAPLLRRVAGLSASIATNIVAFRNSNGAFKTRADLKAVPRFGEKSFEQAAGFLRIVDGDNPLDASAVHPESYSVVEKIGAAGKKSVNDLIGNASYLKSLDAKAFVDERFGLPTVTDILAELEKPGRDPRPEFKTADFKEGVEKVSDLEEGMTLEGVITNVTNFGAFVDIGVHQDGLVHISALSHNFVKDPHAVVKTGDVVKVKVMEVDVKRQRIGLSMRLDDDPATRQAESANRGRNDGARNNSRQQPQQRVSTPIKTGTLGDLLKGAMRK
;
A
#
# COMPACT_ATOMS: atom_id res chain seq x y z
N ASP A 1 -17.99 -5.35 13.25
CA ASP A 1 -17.11 -5.32 14.44
C ASP A 1 -17.80 -5.81 15.71
N LYS A 2 -18.82 -5.12 16.25
CA LYS A 2 -19.51 -5.49 17.50
C LYS A 2 -19.89 -6.96 17.66
N LEU A 3 -20.52 -7.55 16.64
CA LEU A 3 -20.90 -8.97 16.66
C LEU A 3 -19.70 -9.90 16.90
N ALA A 4 -18.54 -9.59 16.29
CA ALA A 4 -17.32 -10.36 16.47
C ALA A 4 -16.75 -10.19 17.89
N SER A 5 -16.76 -8.96 18.42
CA SER A 5 -16.38 -8.70 19.82
C SER A 5 -17.24 -9.48 20.81
N ASP A 6 -18.56 -9.44 20.65
CA ASP A 6 -19.51 -10.14 21.52
C ASP A 6 -19.32 -11.67 21.45
N LEU A 7 -19.06 -12.21 20.25
CA LEU A 7 -18.76 -13.63 20.06
C LEU A 7 -17.48 -14.04 20.80
N LEU A 8 -16.39 -13.28 20.64
CA LEU A 8 -15.11 -13.58 21.29
C LEU A 8 -15.19 -13.46 22.82
N LYS A 9 -15.98 -12.51 23.34
CA LYS A 9 -16.24 -12.39 24.78
C LYS A 9 -17.05 -13.56 25.35
N ARG A 10 -18.02 -14.06 24.58
CA ARG A 10 -18.83 -15.22 24.99
C ARG A 10 -18.07 -16.54 24.89
N HIS A 11 -17.11 -16.61 23.98
CA HIS A 11 -16.35 -17.83 23.66
C HIS A 11 -14.83 -17.61 23.72
N PRO A 12 -14.26 -17.30 24.90
CA PRO A 12 -12.82 -17.09 25.06
C PRO A 12 -11.98 -18.33 24.74
N GLU A 13 -12.59 -19.53 24.76
CA GLU A 13 -11.96 -20.79 24.39
C GLU A 13 -11.51 -20.86 22.91
N LEU A 14 -12.12 -20.06 22.02
CA LEU A 14 -11.79 -20.05 20.60
C LEU A 14 -10.39 -19.50 20.32
N ARG A 15 -9.82 -18.72 21.26
CA ARG A 15 -8.51 -18.04 21.11
C ARG A 15 -8.36 -17.31 19.77
N ALA A 16 -9.48 -16.80 19.25
CA ALA A 16 -9.53 -16.12 17.97
C ALA A 16 -9.30 -14.61 18.15
N GLN A 17 -8.79 -13.98 17.10
CA GLN A 17 -8.62 -12.54 17.02
C GLN A 17 -9.51 -12.01 15.90
N LYS A 18 -10.02 -10.79 16.07
CA LYS A 18 -10.71 -10.06 15.02
C LYS A 18 -9.74 -9.13 14.31
N ALA A 19 -9.95 -8.92 13.02
CA ALA A 19 -9.20 -7.96 12.22
C ALA A 19 -10.16 -7.22 11.29
N MET A 20 -9.90 -5.93 11.07
CA MET A 20 -10.60 -5.15 10.08
C MET A 20 -9.88 -5.29 8.73
N VAL A 21 -10.64 -5.55 7.68
CA VAL A 21 -10.12 -5.76 6.32
C VAL A 21 -10.96 -4.91 5.37
N SER A 22 -10.29 -4.22 4.44
CA SER A 22 -10.97 -3.48 3.39
C SER A 22 -11.80 -4.42 2.52
N GLU A 23 -13.07 -4.06 2.27
CA GLU A 23 -13.96 -4.75 1.33
C GLU A 23 -13.83 -4.24 -0.12
N ALA A 24 -12.93 -3.28 -0.35
CA ALA A 24 -12.85 -2.57 -1.63
C ALA A 24 -12.57 -3.55 -2.78
N GLY A 25 -13.42 -3.54 -3.81
CA GLY A 25 -13.37 -4.47 -4.94
C GLY A 25 -13.86 -5.91 -4.68
N ALA A 26 -14.30 -6.26 -3.46
CA ALA A 26 -14.80 -7.62 -3.15
C ALA A 26 -16.10 -7.93 -3.92
N SER A 27 -16.98 -6.94 -4.08
CA SER A 27 -18.18 -7.06 -4.92
C SER A 27 -17.82 -7.29 -6.39
N VAL A 28 -16.82 -6.59 -6.91
CA VAL A 28 -16.31 -6.75 -8.27
C VAL A 28 -15.72 -8.15 -8.47
N TYR A 29 -14.91 -8.64 -7.53
CA TYR A 29 -14.43 -10.03 -7.55
C TYR A 29 -15.59 -11.01 -7.58
N SER A 30 -16.56 -10.89 -6.67
CA SER A 30 -17.65 -11.86 -6.51
C SER A 30 -18.51 -12.08 -7.76
N ALA A 31 -18.60 -11.05 -8.61
CA ALA A 31 -19.32 -11.06 -9.87
C ALA A 31 -18.43 -11.35 -11.10
N SER A 32 -17.12 -11.54 -10.91
CA SER A 32 -16.16 -11.81 -11.97
C SER A 32 -16.21 -13.26 -12.46
N ASP A 33 -15.72 -13.49 -13.68
CA ASP A 33 -15.57 -14.84 -14.23
C ASP A 33 -14.58 -15.67 -13.42
N THR A 34 -13.49 -15.07 -12.94
CA THR A 34 -12.53 -15.71 -12.03
C THR A 34 -13.21 -16.31 -10.80
N ALA A 35 -14.12 -15.57 -10.15
CA ALA A 35 -14.83 -16.07 -8.97
C ALA A 35 -15.88 -17.13 -9.33
N ARG A 36 -16.50 -17.06 -10.52
CA ARG A 36 -17.41 -18.10 -11.02
C ARG A 36 -16.67 -19.40 -11.33
N GLU A 37 -15.45 -19.32 -11.85
CA GLU A 37 -14.59 -20.47 -12.12
C GLU A 37 -14.07 -21.09 -10.81
N GLU A 38 -13.64 -20.27 -9.84
CA GLU A 38 -13.18 -20.76 -8.54
C GLU A 38 -14.33 -21.38 -7.71
N PHE A 39 -15.53 -20.81 -7.80
CA PHE A 39 -16.68 -21.17 -6.96
C PHE A 39 -18.00 -21.21 -7.74
N PRO A 40 -18.19 -22.18 -8.66
CA PRO A 40 -19.34 -22.22 -9.56
C PRO A 40 -20.68 -22.33 -8.81
N ASP A 41 -20.70 -23.12 -7.74
CA ASP A 41 -21.93 -23.46 -7.00
C ASP A 41 -22.26 -22.51 -5.84
N LEU A 42 -21.45 -21.46 -5.62
CA LEU A 42 -21.65 -20.52 -4.52
C LEU A 42 -22.34 -19.23 -4.98
N ASP A 43 -23.20 -18.68 -4.13
CA ASP A 43 -23.83 -17.39 -4.37
C ASP A 43 -22.80 -16.24 -4.36
N VAL A 44 -23.13 -15.15 -5.07
CA VAL A 44 -22.30 -13.94 -5.18
C VAL A 44 -21.94 -13.38 -3.80
N THR A 45 -22.86 -13.37 -2.84
CA THR A 45 -22.59 -12.85 -1.50
C THR A 45 -21.53 -13.68 -0.76
N VAL A 46 -21.56 -15.01 -0.91
CA VAL A 46 -20.60 -15.93 -0.28
C VAL A 46 -19.22 -15.76 -0.91
N ARG A 47 -19.14 -15.61 -2.25
CA ARG A 47 -17.87 -15.33 -2.94
C ARG A 47 -17.22 -14.03 -2.44
N GLY A 48 -18.03 -13.00 -2.17
CA GLY A 48 -17.54 -11.75 -1.56
C GLY A 48 -16.92 -11.99 -0.17
N ALA A 49 -17.58 -12.76 0.69
CA ALA A 49 -17.07 -13.10 2.02
C ALA A 49 -15.77 -13.92 1.97
N ILE A 50 -15.65 -14.85 1.01
CA ILE A 50 -14.42 -15.61 0.78
C ILE A 50 -13.26 -14.68 0.41
N SER A 51 -13.51 -13.68 -0.45
CA SER A 51 -12.48 -12.71 -0.84
C SER A 51 -11.98 -11.89 0.35
N ILE A 52 -12.89 -11.45 1.23
CA ILE A 52 -12.51 -10.72 2.45
C ILE A 52 -11.63 -11.59 3.36
N ALA A 53 -12.00 -12.86 3.55
CA ALA A 53 -11.21 -13.79 4.37
C ALA A 53 -9.82 -14.07 3.77
N ARG A 54 -9.73 -14.28 2.45
CA ARG A 54 -8.44 -14.52 1.76
C ARG A 54 -7.54 -13.29 1.76
N ARG A 55 -8.11 -12.09 1.68
CA ARG A 55 -7.37 -10.83 1.75
C ARG A 55 -6.68 -10.64 3.11
N LEU A 56 -7.27 -11.17 4.19
CA LEU A 56 -6.60 -11.17 5.49
C LEU A 56 -5.36 -12.09 5.50
N GLN A 57 -5.41 -13.20 4.78
CA GLN A 57 -4.31 -14.17 4.72
C GLN A 57 -3.15 -13.65 3.86
N ASP A 58 -3.47 -13.19 2.64
CA ASP A 58 -2.51 -12.54 1.75
C ASP A 58 -3.24 -11.50 0.88
N PRO A 59 -3.11 -10.20 1.21
CA PRO A 59 -3.75 -9.14 0.45
C PRO A 59 -3.32 -9.12 -1.02
N LEU A 60 -2.04 -9.36 -1.31
CA LEU A 60 -1.49 -9.28 -2.66
C LEU A 60 -2.07 -10.40 -3.53
N ALA A 61 -2.05 -11.64 -3.03
CA ALA A 61 -2.51 -12.81 -3.77
C ALA A 61 -4.02 -12.77 -4.10
N GLU A 62 -4.82 -12.08 -3.27
CA GLU A 62 -6.25 -11.93 -3.50
C GLU A 62 -6.59 -10.68 -4.33
N LEU A 63 -5.95 -9.52 -4.09
CA LEU A 63 -6.23 -8.28 -4.82
C LEU A 63 -5.86 -8.35 -6.30
N VAL A 64 -4.84 -9.12 -6.67
CA VAL A 64 -4.44 -9.31 -8.08
C VAL A 64 -5.51 -9.99 -8.94
N LYS A 65 -6.51 -10.63 -8.33
CA LYS A 65 -7.65 -11.25 -9.03
C LYS A 65 -8.67 -10.21 -9.49
N ILE A 66 -8.61 -8.99 -8.99
CA ILE A 66 -9.52 -7.89 -9.32
C ILE A 66 -8.84 -7.00 -10.36
N GLU A 67 -9.63 -6.43 -11.27
CA GLU A 67 -9.11 -5.39 -12.16
C GLU A 67 -8.61 -4.20 -11.32
N PRO A 68 -7.35 -3.73 -11.47
CA PRO A 68 -6.77 -2.79 -10.51
C PRO A 68 -7.55 -1.48 -10.33
N LYS A 69 -8.11 -0.93 -11.41
CA LYS A 69 -8.96 0.28 -11.37
C LYS A 69 -10.29 0.09 -10.64
N SER A 70 -10.69 -1.14 -10.43
CA SER A 70 -11.96 -1.52 -9.78
C SER A 70 -11.77 -1.84 -8.29
N ILE A 71 -10.54 -1.75 -7.76
CA ILE A 71 -10.27 -1.94 -6.33
C ILE A 71 -10.89 -0.82 -5.50
N GLY A 72 -11.02 0.41 -6.02
CA GLY A 72 -11.53 1.54 -5.24
C GLY A 72 -10.43 2.32 -4.53
N VAL A 73 -9.52 2.92 -5.31
CA VAL A 73 -8.29 3.54 -4.78
C VAL A 73 -8.43 5.03 -4.44
N GLY A 74 -9.59 5.63 -4.67
CA GLY A 74 -9.84 7.04 -4.34
C GLY A 74 -11.26 7.51 -4.64
N GLN A 75 -11.66 8.59 -3.98
CA GLN A 75 -13.03 9.12 -4.01
C GLN A 75 -13.52 9.49 -5.42
N TYR A 76 -12.68 10.12 -6.23
CA TYR A 76 -13.02 10.61 -7.57
C TYR A 76 -12.37 9.76 -8.67
N GLN A 77 -12.08 8.49 -8.40
CA GLN A 77 -11.40 7.61 -9.37
C GLN A 77 -12.18 7.44 -10.68
N HIS A 78 -13.50 7.66 -10.66
CA HIS A 78 -14.35 7.54 -11.84
C HIS A 78 -14.35 8.82 -12.71
N ASP A 79 -13.92 9.95 -12.16
CA ASP A 79 -13.91 11.25 -12.82
C ASP A 79 -12.61 11.51 -13.60
N VAL A 80 -11.62 10.61 -13.46
CA VAL A 80 -10.34 10.68 -14.19
C VAL A 80 -10.36 9.82 -15.45
N SER A 81 -9.36 10.02 -16.32
CA SER A 81 -9.17 9.19 -17.51
C SER A 81 -8.91 7.73 -17.13
N GLN A 82 -9.88 6.86 -17.43
CA GLN A 82 -9.82 5.44 -17.07
C GLN A 82 -8.68 4.67 -17.76
N ILE A 83 -8.25 5.12 -18.94
CA ILE A 83 -7.11 4.52 -19.66
C ILE A 83 -5.81 4.82 -18.90
N LYS A 84 -5.58 6.09 -18.54
CA LYS A 84 -4.38 6.49 -17.79
C LYS A 84 -4.37 5.87 -16.39
N LEU A 85 -5.53 5.84 -15.72
CA LEU A 85 -5.68 5.20 -14.41
C LEU A 85 -5.36 3.69 -14.51
N GLY A 86 -5.92 2.99 -15.49
CA GLY A 86 -5.66 1.58 -15.72
C GLY A 86 -4.18 1.29 -15.90
N HIS A 87 -3.50 1.97 -16.82
CA HIS A 87 -2.07 1.79 -17.05
C HIS A 87 -1.23 2.07 -15.80
N SER A 88 -1.56 3.14 -15.06
CA SER A 88 -0.82 3.49 -13.84
C SER A 88 -0.99 2.42 -12.76
N LEU A 89 -2.20 1.90 -12.57
CA LEU A 89 -2.47 0.89 -11.56
C LEU A 89 -1.93 -0.49 -11.96
N ASP A 90 -1.97 -0.84 -13.24
CA ASP A 90 -1.34 -2.07 -13.74
C ASP A 90 0.18 -2.06 -13.47
N ALA A 91 0.85 -0.92 -13.69
CA ALA A 91 2.27 -0.77 -13.38
C ALA A 91 2.56 -0.94 -11.88
N VAL A 92 1.75 -0.33 -11.00
CA VAL A 92 1.89 -0.50 -9.54
C VAL A 92 1.71 -1.97 -9.13
N VAL A 93 0.73 -2.66 -9.72
CA VAL A 93 0.51 -4.09 -9.44
C VAL A 93 1.69 -4.94 -9.89
N GLU A 94 2.24 -4.67 -11.07
CA GLU A 94 3.46 -5.33 -11.56
C GLU A 94 4.64 -5.08 -10.61
N ASP A 95 4.90 -3.83 -10.22
CA ASP A 95 5.98 -3.48 -9.29
C ASP A 95 5.81 -4.20 -7.94
N CYS A 96 4.60 -4.21 -7.36
CA CYS A 96 4.33 -4.88 -6.09
C CYS A 96 4.52 -6.40 -6.17
N VAL A 97 4.02 -7.05 -7.23
CA VAL A 97 4.15 -8.50 -7.39
C VAL A 97 5.61 -8.91 -7.58
N ASN A 98 6.36 -8.19 -8.40
CA ASN A 98 7.75 -8.52 -8.66
C ASN A 98 8.66 -8.16 -7.47
N ALA A 99 8.36 -7.11 -6.70
CA ALA A 99 9.08 -6.79 -5.48
C ALA A 99 8.94 -7.88 -4.40
N VAL A 100 7.74 -8.46 -4.25
CA VAL A 100 7.51 -9.57 -3.31
C VAL A 100 8.05 -10.90 -3.86
N GLY A 101 7.98 -11.10 -5.17
CA GLY A 101 8.27 -12.38 -5.82
C GLY A 101 7.19 -13.43 -5.53
N VAL A 102 7.15 -14.47 -6.35
CA VAL A 102 6.01 -15.40 -6.39
C VAL A 102 6.50 -16.84 -6.28
N ASP A 103 5.96 -17.63 -5.36
CA ASP A 103 6.17 -19.09 -5.35
C ASP A 103 5.42 -19.72 -6.53
N VAL A 104 6.16 -20.23 -7.51
CA VAL A 104 5.62 -20.76 -8.76
C VAL A 104 4.79 -22.04 -8.55
N ASN A 105 5.03 -22.78 -7.46
CA ASN A 105 4.31 -24.02 -7.16
C ASN A 105 2.97 -23.76 -6.46
N MET A 106 2.81 -22.61 -5.80
CA MET A 106 1.57 -22.27 -5.09
C MET A 106 0.73 -21.20 -5.80
N ALA A 107 1.36 -20.30 -6.55
CA ALA A 107 0.69 -19.13 -7.11
C ALA A 107 -0.47 -19.44 -8.06
N SER A 108 -1.48 -18.59 -8.05
CA SER A 108 -2.59 -18.66 -8.99
C SER A 108 -2.19 -18.10 -10.36
N ALA A 109 -2.92 -18.47 -11.43
CA ALA A 109 -2.69 -17.88 -12.75
C ALA A 109 -2.88 -16.34 -12.77
N PRO A 110 -3.87 -15.74 -12.07
CA PRO A 110 -3.96 -14.29 -11.94
C PRO A 110 -2.71 -13.63 -11.32
N LEU A 111 -2.09 -14.26 -10.31
CA LEU A 111 -0.86 -13.75 -9.70
C LEU A 111 0.34 -13.90 -10.65
N LEU A 112 0.52 -15.08 -11.25
CA LEU A 112 1.61 -15.33 -12.20
C LEU A 112 1.56 -14.39 -13.41
N ARG A 113 0.37 -14.03 -13.90
CA ARG A 113 0.22 -13.08 -15.01
C ARG A 113 0.83 -11.70 -14.71
N ARG A 114 1.00 -11.33 -13.44
CA ARG A 114 1.58 -10.04 -13.01
C ARG A 114 3.10 -10.09 -12.85
N VAL A 115 3.72 -11.26 -13.01
CA VAL A 115 5.18 -11.40 -12.97
C VAL A 115 5.77 -10.88 -14.29
N ALA A 116 6.86 -10.13 -14.19
CA ALA A 116 7.57 -9.58 -15.33
C ALA A 116 7.93 -10.68 -16.35
N GLY A 117 7.69 -10.42 -17.64
CA GLY A 117 7.94 -11.38 -18.70
C GLY A 117 6.92 -12.50 -18.86
N LEU A 118 5.89 -12.59 -17.99
CA LEU A 118 4.78 -13.54 -18.13
C LEU A 118 3.57 -12.90 -18.79
N SER A 119 2.89 -13.68 -19.64
CA SER A 119 1.59 -13.33 -20.21
C SER A 119 0.49 -14.19 -19.58
N ALA A 120 -0.78 -13.84 -19.80
CA ALA A 120 -1.91 -14.66 -19.37
C ALA A 120 -1.79 -16.12 -19.88
N SER A 121 -1.36 -16.32 -21.13
CA SER A 121 -1.18 -17.65 -21.71
C SER A 121 -0.07 -18.43 -21.01
N ILE A 122 1.06 -17.79 -20.69
CA ILE A 122 2.18 -18.47 -20.02
C ILE A 122 1.80 -18.80 -18.58
N ALA A 123 1.14 -17.89 -17.86
CA ALA A 123 0.65 -18.12 -16.50
C ALA A 123 -0.27 -19.35 -16.42
N THR A 124 -1.23 -19.48 -17.35
CA THR A 124 -2.09 -20.67 -17.44
C THR A 124 -1.30 -21.93 -17.76
N ASN A 125 -0.31 -21.85 -18.66
CA ASN A 125 0.53 -22.99 -19.02
C ASN A 125 1.40 -23.46 -17.84
N ILE A 126 1.92 -22.55 -17.01
CA ILE A 126 2.68 -22.91 -15.80
C ILE A 126 1.80 -23.71 -14.83
N VAL A 127 0.58 -23.24 -14.57
CA VAL A 127 -0.36 -23.94 -13.68
C VAL A 127 -0.77 -25.29 -14.27
N ALA A 128 -1.09 -25.35 -15.55
CA ALA A 128 -1.43 -26.61 -16.22
C ALA A 128 -0.26 -27.61 -16.20
N PHE A 129 0.97 -27.13 -16.40
CA PHE A 129 2.17 -27.94 -16.36
C PHE A 129 2.39 -28.54 -14.97
N ARG A 130 2.34 -27.74 -13.89
CA ARG A 130 2.54 -28.26 -12.54
C ARG A 130 1.43 -29.22 -12.10
N ASN A 131 0.19 -28.99 -12.55
CA ASN A 131 -0.92 -29.89 -12.25
C ASN A 131 -0.76 -31.26 -12.92
N SER A 132 -0.09 -31.31 -14.08
CA SER A 132 0.09 -32.55 -14.85
C SER A 132 1.42 -33.27 -14.55
N ASN A 133 2.47 -32.53 -14.20
CA ASN A 133 3.83 -33.06 -14.03
C ASN A 133 4.32 -33.03 -12.57
N GLY A 134 3.54 -32.44 -11.67
CA GLY A 134 3.96 -32.18 -10.28
C GLY A 134 4.69 -30.84 -10.12
N ALA A 135 5.10 -30.57 -8.88
CA ALA A 135 5.80 -29.33 -8.53
C ALA A 135 7.17 -29.22 -9.23
N PHE A 136 7.52 -28.00 -9.65
CA PHE A 136 8.86 -27.68 -10.16
C PHE A 136 9.89 -27.83 -9.03
N LYS A 137 11.04 -28.43 -9.35
CA LYS A 137 12.15 -28.66 -8.40
C LYS A 137 13.28 -27.66 -8.59
N THR A 138 13.45 -27.16 -9.80
CA THR A 138 14.40 -26.09 -10.10
C THR A 138 13.82 -25.07 -11.08
N ARG A 139 14.39 -23.86 -11.13
CA ARG A 139 13.99 -22.87 -12.13
C ARG A 139 14.23 -23.37 -13.55
N ALA A 140 15.24 -24.22 -13.76
CA ALA A 140 15.52 -24.79 -15.08
C ALA A 140 14.34 -25.61 -15.62
N ASP A 141 13.57 -26.26 -14.76
CA ASP A 141 12.38 -27.04 -15.12
C ASP A 141 11.31 -26.19 -15.82
N LEU A 142 11.26 -24.90 -15.50
CA LEU A 142 10.29 -23.98 -16.10
C LEU A 142 10.46 -23.91 -17.62
N LYS A 143 11.68 -24.11 -18.15
CA LYS A 143 11.93 -24.10 -19.61
C LYS A 143 11.16 -25.20 -20.36
N ALA A 144 10.65 -26.22 -19.68
CA ALA A 144 9.77 -27.23 -20.26
C ALA A 144 8.32 -26.75 -20.45
N VAL A 145 7.94 -25.60 -19.87
CA VAL A 145 6.60 -25.05 -19.97
C VAL A 145 6.33 -24.56 -21.41
N PRO A 146 5.20 -24.95 -22.03
CA PRO A 146 4.87 -24.52 -23.38
C PRO A 146 4.84 -23.00 -23.52
N ARG A 147 5.51 -22.49 -24.57
CA ARG A 147 5.63 -21.06 -24.91
C ARG A 147 6.42 -20.22 -23.89
N PHE A 148 7.08 -20.84 -22.91
CA PHE A 148 7.99 -20.14 -22.02
C PHE A 148 9.43 -20.21 -22.56
N GLY A 149 9.72 -19.34 -23.52
CA GLY A 149 11.02 -19.28 -24.20
C GLY A 149 12.11 -18.59 -23.37
N GLU A 150 13.35 -18.62 -23.88
CA GLU A 150 14.52 -18.10 -23.17
C GLU A 150 14.39 -16.64 -22.73
N LYS A 151 13.81 -15.77 -23.57
CA LYS A 151 13.64 -14.36 -23.21
C LYS A 151 12.64 -14.18 -22.07
N SER A 152 11.51 -14.89 -22.12
CA SER A 152 10.53 -14.86 -21.02
C SER A 152 11.13 -15.45 -19.74
N PHE A 153 11.94 -16.51 -19.85
CA PHE A 153 12.67 -17.08 -18.72
C PHE A 153 13.63 -16.07 -18.10
N GLU A 154 14.46 -15.39 -18.91
CA GLU A 154 15.38 -14.35 -18.44
C GLU A 154 14.66 -13.19 -17.73
N GLN A 155 13.48 -12.80 -18.21
CA GLN A 155 12.72 -11.71 -17.58
C GLN A 155 12.01 -12.13 -16.28
N ALA A 156 11.57 -13.39 -16.18
CA ALA A 156 10.72 -13.85 -15.08
C ALA A 156 11.48 -14.61 -13.98
N ALA A 157 12.60 -15.27 -14.31
CA ALA A 157 13.20 -16.27 -13.43
C ALA A 157 13.58 -15.71 -12.04
N GLY A 158 14.05 -14.47 -11.96
CA GLY A 158 14.43 -13.84 -10.68
C GLY A 158 13.25 -13.58 -9.75
N PHE A 159 12.04 -13.48 -10.30
CA PHE A 159 10.81 -13.21 -9.55
C PHE A 159 10.03 -14.48 -9.22
N LEU A 160 10.30 -15.59 -9.92
CA LEU A 160 9.70 -16.90 -9.66
C LEU A 160 10.55 -17.66 -8.65
N ARG A 161 9.99 -17.94 -7.47
CA ARG A 161 10.65 -18.70 -6.41
C ARG A 161 10.18 -20.14 -6.39
N ILE A 162 11.08 -21.05 -6.04
CA ILE A 162 10.77 -22.45 -5.74
C ILE A 162 11.22 -22.70 -4.31
N VAL A 163 10.24 -22.79 -3.41
CA VAL A 163 10.47 -23.15 -2.02
C VAL A 163 10.69 -24.66 -1.93
N ASP A 164 11.66 -25.08 -1.12
CA ASP A 164 12.03 -26.49 -0.93
C ASP A 164 12.39 -27.24 -2.24
N GLY A 165 13.03 -26.52 -3.18
CA GLY A 165 13.57 -27.08 -4.41
C GLY A 165 14.96 -27.72 -4.26
N ASP A 166 15.48 -28.29 -5.34
CA ASP A 166 16.79 -28.97 -5.35
C ASP A 166 17.96 -27.97 -5.29
N ASN A 167 17.77 -26.77 -5.85
CA ASN A 167 18.73 -25.68 -5.78
C ASN A 167 18.31 -24.63 -4.75
N PRO A 168 19.08 -24.42 -3.66
CA PRO A 168 18.75 -23.44 -2.62
C PRO A 168 18.61 -21.99 -3.13
N LEU A 169 19.29 -21.65 -4.24
CA LEU A 169 19.22 -20.29 -4.81
C LEU A 169 17.88 -19.99 -5.47
N ASP A 170 17.10 -21.01 -5.84
CA ASP A 170 15.79 -20.85 -6.46
C ASP A 170 14.74 -20.31 -5.49
N ALA A 171 14.99 -20.36 -4.18
CA ALA A 171 14.16 -19.72 -3.15
C ALA A 171 14.45 -18.22 -2.96
N SER A 172 15.50 -17.69 -3.61
CA SER A 172 15.98 -16.32 -3.46
C SER A 172 15.72 -15.46 -4.69
N ALA A 173 15.93 -14.15 -4.60
CA ALA A 173 15.89 -13.21 -5.72
C ALA A 173 17.16 -13.25 -6.59
N VAL A 174 18.18 -14.07 -6.26
CA VAL A 174 19.37 -14.23 -7.09
C VAL A 174 18.96 -14.79 -8.45
N HIS A 175 19.23 -14.05 -9.51
CA HIS A 175 18.89 -14.46 -10.87
C HIS A 175 19.77 -15.64 -11.34
N PRO A 176 19.24 -16.64 -12.07
CA PRO A 176 20.04 -17.78 -12.54
C PRO A 176 21.27 -17.42 -13.36
N GLU A 177 21.27 -16.25 -14.02
CA GLU A 177 22.45 -15.82 -14.77
C GLU A 177 23.68 -15.56 -13.89
N SER A 178 23.46 -15.21 -12.61
CA SER A 178 24.52 -14.85 -11.66
C SER A 178 24.84 -15.98 -10.68
N TYR A 179 24.35 -17.21 -10.89
CA TYR A 179 24.70 -18.37 -10.05
C TYR A 179 26.21 -18.64 -10.00
N SER A 180 26.89 -18.42 -11.12
CA SER A 180 28.35 -18.50 -11.18
C SER A 180 29.07 -17.53 -10.21
N VAL A 181 28.46 -16.39 -9.87
CA VAL A 181 29.02 -15.45 -8.88
C VAL A 181 28.92 -16.04 -7.48
N VAL A 182 27.78 -16.67 -7.14
CA VAL A 182 27.59 -17.34 -5.85
C VAL A 182 28.57 -18.52 -5.69
N GLU A 183 28.78 -19.29 -6.75
CA GLU A 183 29.77 -20.37 -6.78
C GLU A 183 31.20 -19.86 -6.51
N LYS A 184 31.59 -18.73 -7.14
CA LYS A 184 32.89 -18.07 -6.88
C LYS A 184 33.03 -17.62 -5.42
N ILE A 185 31.96 -17.06 -4.84
CA ILE A 185 31.92 -16.67 -3.41
C ILE A 185 32.13 -17.89 -2.51
N GLY A 186 31.40 -18.97 -2.77
CA GLY A 186 31.54 -20.23 -2.03
C GLY A 186 32.95 -20.81 -2.13
N ALA A 187 33.52 -20.84 -3.34
CA ALA A 187 34.87 -21.34 -3.57
C ALA A 187 35.94 -20.56 -2.81
N ALA A 188 35.84 -19.22 -2.75
CA ALA A 188 36.77 -18.38 -1.98
C ALA A 188 36.75 -18.70 -0.47
N GLY A 189 35.59 -19.09 0.07
CA GLY A 189 35.42 -19.50 1.46
C GLY A 189 35.56 -21.00 1.73
N LYS A 190 35.72 -21.83 0.69
CA LYS A 190 35.56 -23.29 0.76
C LYS A 190 34.23 -23.70 1.41
N LYS A 191 33.16 -23.00 1.05
CA LYS A 191 31.79 -23.19 1.57
C LYS A 191 30.89 -23.67 0.45
N SER A 192 29.97 -24.58 0.76
CA SER A 192 28.88 -24.91 -0.16
C SER A 192 27.86 -23.77 -0.20
N VAL A 193 26.98 -23.75 -1.20
CA VAL A 193 25.88 -22.77 -1.29
C VAL A 193 25.01 -22.79 -0.02
N ASN A 194 24.74 -23.98 0.52
CA ASN A 194 23.97 -24.14 1.75
C ASN A 194 24.68 -23.52 2.97
N ASP A 195 26.02 -23.53 3.01
CA ASP A 195 26.80 -22.94 4.11
C ASP A 195 26.90 -21.40 4.01
N LEU A 196 26.60 -20.83 2.84
CA LEU A 196 26.58 -19.39 2.61
C LEU A 196 25.26 -18.77 3.07
N ILE A 197 24.14 -19.44 2.77
CA ILE A 197 22.79 -18.94 3.06
C ILE A 197 22.62 -18.71 4.56
N GLY A 198 22.23 -17.49 4.95
CA GLY A 198 22.05 -17.11 6.35
C GLY A 198 23.36 -16.84 7.12
N ASN A 199 24.53 -17.02 6.51
CA ASN A 199 25.82 -16.82 7.16
C ASN A 199 26.24 -15.34 7.17
N ALA A 200 25.47 -14.52 7.89
CA ALA A 200 25.63 -13.07 7.92
C ALA A 200 27.05 -12.61 8.29
N SER A 201 27.72 -13.30 9.22
CA SER A 201 29.08 -12.95 9.64
C SER A 201 30.09 -13.12 8.51
N TYR A 202 30.01 -14.21 7.76
CA TYR A 202 30.91 -14.45 6.63
C TYR A 202 30.60 -13.49 5.48
N LEU A 203 29.33 -13.37 5.09
CA LEU A 203 28.91 -12.53 3.97
C LEU A 203 29.28 -11.05 4.18
N LYS A 204 29.13 -10.51 5.41
CA LYS A 204 29.54 -9.13 5.74
C LYS A 204 31.04 -8.92 5.79
N SER A 205 31.83 -9.99 5.95
CA SER A 205 33.30 -9.90 5.95
C SER A 205 33.90 -9.84 4.54
N LEU A 206 33.12 -10.18 3.51
CA LEU A 206 33.57 -10.19 2.13
C LEU A 206 33.63 -8.78 1.55
N ASP A 207 34.67 -8.52 0.74
CA ASP A 207 34.69 -7.35 -0.13
C ASP A 207 33.96 -7.69 -1.44
N ALA A 208 32.81 -7.07 -1.66
CA ALA A 208 32.01 -7.25 -2.87
C ALA A 208 32.81 -6.96 -4.16
N LYS A 209 33.79 -6.04 -4.12
CA LYS A 209 34.60 -5.71 -5.30
C LYS A 209 35.44 -6.88 -5.80
N ALA A 210 35.77 -7.84 -4.93
CA ALA A 210 36.56 -9.02 -5.30
C ALA A 210 35.80 -9.99 -6.22
N PHE A 211 34.47 -9.89 -6.30
CA PHE A 211 33.61 -10.79 -7.09
C PHE A 211 32.97 -10.10 -8.31
N VAL A 212 33.36 -8.86 -8.58
CA VAL A 212 32.91 -8.12 -9.78
C VAL A 212 33.63 -8.65 -11.02
N ASP A 213 32.90 -8.78 -12.12
CA ASP A 213 33.45 -9.10 -13.42
C ASP A 213 32.87 -8.19 -14.53
N GLU A 214 33.23 -8.44 -15.79
CA GLU A 214 32.77 -7.64 -16.93
C GLU A 214 31.25 -7.68 -17.11
N ARG A 215 30.59 -8.74 -16.65
CA ARG A 215 29.15 -8.93 -16.78
C ARG A 215 28.39 -8.48 -15.55
N PHE A 216 28.94 -8.70 -14.35
CA PHE A 216 28.29 -8.43 -13.07
C PHE A 216 29.03 -7.35 -12.29
N GLY A 217 28.45 -6.16 -12.28
CA GLY A 217 28.97 -5.00 -11.55
C GLY A 217 28.77 -5.08 -10.04
N LEU A 218 29.32 -4.08 -9.34
CA LEU A 218 29.23 -3.96 -7.88
C LEU A 218 27.79 -3.98 -7.33
N PRO A 219 26.80 -3.30 -7.93
CA PRO A 219 25.41 -3.37 -7.43
C PRO A 219 24.89 -4.81 -7.39
N THR A 220 25.06 -5.56 -8.48
CA THR A 220 24.61 -6.95 -8.58
C THR A 220 25.26 -7.84 -7.52
N VAL A 221 26.57 -7.73 -7.32
CA VAL A 221 27.27 -8.52 -6.29
C VAL A 221 26.79 -8.14 -4.88
N THR A 222 26.58 -6.84 -4.63
CA THR A 222 26.09 -6.36 -3.33
C THR A 222 24.69 -6.89 -3.04
N ASP A 223 23.80 -6.88 -4.04
CA ASP A 223 22.45 -7.42 -3.93
C ASP A 223 22.49 -8.94 -3.70
N ILE A 224 23.36 -9.68 -4.39
CA ILE A 224 23.56 -11.12 -4.17
C ILE A 224 23.99 -11.39 -2.72
N LEU A 225 24.93 -10.63 -2.17
CA LEU A 225 25.37 -10.82 -0.78
C LEU A 225 24.26 -10.53 0.23
N ALA A 226 23.47 -9.47 0.00
CA ALA A 226 22.31 -9.15 0.83
C ALA A 226 21.23 -10.23 0.76
N GLU A 227 21.00 -10.77 -0.44
CA GLU A 227 20.04 -11.83 -0.70
C GLU A 227 20.47 -13.17 -0.07
N LEU A 228 21.76 -13.52 -0.11
CA LEU A 228 22.30 -14.70 0.57
C LEU A 228 22.22 -14.56 2.10
N GLU A 229 22.26 -13.34 2.66
CA GLU A 229 22.08 -13.12 4.09
C GLU A 229 20.65 -13.48 4.53
N LYS A 230 19.64 -13.12 3.72
CA LYS A 230 18.22 -13.40 3.98
C LYS A 230 17.48 -13.69 2.67
N PRO A 231 17.50 -14.95 2.19
CA PRO A 231 16.87 -15.30 0.91
C PRO A 231 15.37 -15.07 0.90
N GLY A 232 14.87 -14.53 -0.21
CA GLY A 232 13.45 -14.33 -0.47
C GLY A 232 12.79 -13.41 0.56
N ARG A 233 13.55 -12.45 1.11
CA ARG A 233 13.06 -11.52 2.13
C ARG A 233 11.81 -10.80 1.63
N ASP A 234 10.70 -11.03 2.31
CA ASP A 234 9.46 -10.33 2.03
C ASP A 234 9.63 -8.82 2.31
N PRO A 235 9.39 -7.94 1.32
CA PRO A 235 9.47 -6.49 1.53
C PRO A 235 8.26 -5.93 2.28
N ARG A 236 7.19 -6.72 2.47
CA ARG A 236 5.97 -6.29 3.17
C ARG A 236 6.26 -6.10 4.67
N PRO A 237 5.62 -5.12 5.32
CA PRO A 237 5.73 -4.95 6.76
C PRO A 237 5.10 -6.14 7.51
N GLU A 238 5.51 -6.33 8.76
CA GLU A 238 4.83 -7.25 9.65
C GLU A 238 3.37 -6.84 9.86
N PHE A 239 2.47 -7.81 9.87
CA PHE A 239 1.05 -7.59 10.08
C PHE A 239 0.77 -7.08 11.51
N LYS A 240 0.01 -6.00 11.62
CA LYS A 240 -0.42 -5.41 12.89
C LYS A 240 -1.92 -5.16 12.87
N THR A 241 -2.61 -5.54 13.94
CA THR A 241 -4.02 -5.21 14.16
C THR A 241 -4.13 -3.94 15.01
N ALA A 242 -5.14 -3.12 14.73
CA ALA A 242 -5.52 -2.01 15.60
C ALA A 242 -6.37 -2.55 16.76
N ASP A 243 -5.99 -2.23 17.99
CA ASP A 243 -6.78 -2.56 19.17
C ASP A 243 -7.72 -1.40 19.49
N PHE A 244 -8.96 -1.48 19.02
CA PHE A 244 -9.98 -0.49 19.37
C PHE A 244 -10.34 -0.57 20.85
N LYS A 245 -10.43 0.59 21.51
CA LYS A 245 -10.77 0.68 22.93
C LYS A 245 -12.21 0.19 23.15
N GLU A 246 -12.39 -0.81 24.01
CA GLU A 246 -13.71 -1.35 24.30
C GLU A 246 -14.65 -0.30 24.93
N GLY A 247 -15.91 -0.29 24.49
CA GLY A 247 -16.97 0.58 25.02
C GLY A 247 -17.15 1.92 24.30
N VAL A 248 -16.33 2.21 23.28
CA VAL A 248 -16.46 3.42 22.44
C VAL A 248 -16.93 2.99 21.06
N GLU A 249 -18.25 3.04 20.81
CA GLU A 249 -18.85 2.57 19.55
C GLU A 249 -19.62 3.67 18.81
N LYS A 250 -20.05 4.71 19.53
CA LYS A 250 -20.78 5.84 18.97
C LYS A 250 -20.01 7.13 19.19
N VAL A 251 -20.29 8.12 18.36
CA VAL A 251 -19.77 9.48 18.53
C VAL A 251 -20.14 10.05 19.90
N SER A 252 -21.25 9.62 20.51
CA SER A 252 -21.68 10.01 21.87
C SER A 252 -20.79 9.47 22.98
N ASP A 253 -20.02 8.42 22.73
CA ASP A 253 -19.20 7.74 23.73
C ASP A 253 -17.77 8.36 23.78
N LEU A 254 -17.50 9.31 22.88
CA LEU A 254 -16.23 10.01 22.80
C LEU A 254 -16.20 11.19 23.75
N GLU A 255 -15.13 11.26 24.54
CA GLU A 255 -14.80 12.43 25.36
C GLU A 255 -13.53 13.10 24.82
N GLU A 256 -13.49 14.43 24.92
CA GLU A 256 -12.30 15.20 24.58
C GLU A 256 -11.11 14.77 25.45
N GLY A 257 -9.94 14.59 24.84
CA GLY A 257 -8.72 14.15 25.50
C GLY A 257 -8.51 12.63 25.49
N MET A 258 -9.50 11.82 25.09
CA MET A 258 -9.31 10.37 24.95
C MET A 258 -8.22 10.05 23.92
N THR A 259 -7.35 9.09 24.24
CA THR A 259 -6.41 8.51 23.28
C THR A 259 -6.94 7.16 22.82
N LEU A 260 -7.03 6.98 21.51
CA LEU A 260 -7.58 5.80 20.84
C LEU A 260 -6.60 5.34 19.75
N GLU A 261 -6.60 4.04 19.46
CA GLU A 261 -6.01 3.53 18.22
C GLU A 261 -7.06 3.57 17.11
N GLY A 262 -6.63 3.96 15.93
CA GLY A 262 -7.46 4.01 14.75
C GLY A 262 -6.67 3.67 13.49
N VAL A 263 -7.41 3.38 12.42
CA VAL A 263 -6.84 3.03 11.12
C VAL A 263 -7.08 4.17 10.16
N ILE A 264 -6.06 4.58 9.41
CA ILE A 264 -6.19 5.63 8.41
C ILE A 264 -7.04 5.11 7.24
N THR A 265 -8.18 5.73 6.99
CA THR A 265 -9.09 5.36 5.90
C THR A 265 -8.74 6.08 4.61
N ASN A 266 -8.26 7.32 4.71
CA ASN A 266 -7.93 8.13 3.55
C ASN A 266 -6.93 9.24 3.90
N VAL A 267 -6.10 9.64 2.95
CA VAL A 267 -5.15 10.74 3.11
C VAL A 267 -5.45 11.80 2.04
N THR A 268 -5.54 13.07 2.45
CA THR A 268 -5.76 14.21 1.56
C THR A 268 -4.63 15.21 1.71
N ASN A 269 -4.60 16.23 0.85
CA ASN A 269 -3.58 17.29 0.92
C ASN A 269 -3.65 18.14 2.19
N PHE A 270 -4.78 18.12 2.90
CA PHE A 270 -5.01 18.94 4.10
C PHE A 270 -5.06 18.13 5.39
N GLY A 271 -4.94 16.80 5.33
CA GLY A 271 -5.00 15.95 6.51
C GLY A 271 -5.17 14.47 6.20
N ALA A 272 -5.51 13.70 7.22
CA ALA A 272 -5.85 12.27 7.10
C ALA A 272 -7.16 11.98 7.84
N PHE A 273 -7.96 11.08 7.28
CA PHE A 273 -9.15 10.55 7.90
C PHE A 273 -8.81 9.25 8.61
N VAL A 274 -9.27 9.12 9.85
CA VAL A 274 -8.95 8.00 10.73
C VAL A 274 -10.25 7.41 11.26
N ASP A 275 -10.43 6.11 11.05
CA ASP A 275 -11.49 5.33 11.67
C ASP A 275 -11.02 4.88 13.06
N ILE A 276 -11.74 5.31 14.08
CA ILE A 276 -11.52 4.96 15.49
C ILE A 276 -12.58 3.97 16.01
N GLY A 277 -13.38 3.37 15.12
CA GLY A 277 -14.37 2.35 15.45
C GLY A 277 -15.78 2.87 15.75
N VAL A 278 -16.08 4.15 15.45
CA VAL A 278 -17.38 4.79 15.73
C VAL A 278 -18.26 4.99 14.49
N HIS A 279 -17.96 4.29 13.40
CA HIS A 279 -18.64 4.38 12.09
C HIS A 279 -18.56 5.74 11.39
N GLN A 280 -17.81 6.68 11.95
CA GLN A 280 -17.60 8.01 11.42
C GLN A 280 -16.12 8.36 11.52
N ASP A 281 -15.52 8.70 10.39
CA ASP A 281 -14.11 9.06 10.33
C ASP A 281 -13.86 10.39 11.04
N GLY A 282 -12.81 10.43 11.86
CA GLY A 282 -12.27 11.64 12.41
C GLY A 282 -11.20 12.25 11.50
N LEU A 283 -11.11 13.57 11.48
CA LEU A 283 -10.13 14.29 10.67
C LEU A 283 -8.92 14.69 11.53
N VAL A 284 -7.73 14.24 11.13
CA VAL A 284 -6.45 14.78 11.59
C VAL A 284 -5.96 15.80 10.56
N HIS A 285 -5.93 17.07 10.95
CA HIS A 285 -5.42 18.14 10.07
C HIS A 285 -3.91 17.99 9.83
N ILE A 286 -3.38 18.48 8.70
CA ILE A 286 -1.96 18.37 8.33
C ILE A 286 -0.98 18.82 9.43
N SER A 287 -1.33 19.90 10.14
CA SER A 287 -0.53 20.44 11.25
C SER A 287 -0.53 19.56 12.51
N ALA A 288 -1.47 18.63 12.60
CA ALA A 288 -1.69 17.73 13.73
C ALA A 288 -1.17 16.30 13.46
N LEU A 289 -0.60 16.03 12.27
CA LEU A 289 -0.04 14.73 11.88
C LEU A 289 1.32 14.45 12.56
N SER A 290 2.13 15.48 12.81
CA SER A 290 3.47 15.35 13.39
C SER A 290 3.86 16.59 14.19
N HIS A 291 4.84 16.44 15.08
CA HIS A 291 5.49 17.58 15.76
C HIS A 291 6.35 18.41 14.79
N ASN A 292 6.83 17.79 13.71
CA ASN A 292 7.61 18.46 12.67
C ASN A 292 6.69 19.06 11.59
N PHE A 293 7.20 20.05 10.86
CA PHE A 293 6.47 20.62 9.73
C PHE A 293 6.24 19.58 8.64
N VAL A 294 4.97 19.29 8.34
CA VAL A 294 4.56 18.37 7.29
C VAL A 294 4.16 19.17 6.06
N LYS A 295 4.91 19.03 4.96
CA LYS A 295 4.57 19.63 3.67
C LYS A 295 3.49 18.83 2.94
N ASP A 296 3.56 17.51 3.03
CA ASP A 296 2.66 16.59 2.36
C ASP A 296 2.27 15.46 3.33
N PRO A 297 0.97 15.30 3.66
CA PRO A 297 0.47 14.21 4.49
C PRO A 297 0.86 12.82 3.99
N HIS A 298 0.99 12.63 2.67
CA HIS A 298 1.30 11.32 2.07
C HIS A 298 2.71 10.82 2.39
N ALA A 299 3.60 11.72 2.81
CA ALA A 299 4.96 11.36 3.25
C ALA A 299 5.00 10.86 4.70
N VAL A 300 3.97 11.16 5.50
CA VAL A 300 3.94 10.85 6.95
C VAL A 300 3.06 9.66 7.24
N VAL A 301 1.93 9.56 6.54
CA VAL A 301 0.91 8.55 6.79
C VAL A 301 0.40 7.94 5.50
N LYS A 302 0.02 6.67 5.57
CA LYS A 302 -0.59 5.91 4.48
C LYS A 302 -1.95 5.37 4.88
N THR A 303 -2.83 5.21 3.90
CA THR A 303 -4.09 4.49 4.09
C THR A 303 -3.81 3.06 4.58
N GLY A 304 -4.50 2.65 5.64
CA GLY A 304 -4.31 1.38 6.33
C GLY A 304 -3.35 1.42 7.51
N ASP A 305 -2.61 2.52 7.73
CA ASP A 305 -1.73 2.63 8.88
C ASP A 305 -2.54 2.65 10.19
N VAL A 306 -2.09 1.87 11.17
CA VAL A 306 -2.60 1.91 12.55
C VAL A 306 -1.89 3.02 13.31
N VAL A 307 -2.64 4.02 13.76
CA VAL A 307 -2.12 5.22 14.44
C VAL A 307 -2.81 5.44 15.78
N LYS A 308 -2.06 6.00 16.74
CA LYS A 308 -2.61 6.54 17.98
C LYS A 308 -3.04 7.98 17.77
N VAL A 309 -4.28 8.27 18.09
CA VAL A 309 -4.90 9.59 17.95
C VAL A 309 -5.53 10.03 19.26
N LYS A 310 -5.50 11.33 19.49
CA LYS A 310 -6.18 12.00 20.60
C LYS A 310 -7.40 12.73 20.09
N VAL A 311 -8.53 12.54 20.77
CA VAL A 311 -9.79 13.25 20.49
C VAL A 311 -9.64 14.70 20.95
N MET A 312 -9.78 15.63 20.02
CA MET A 312 -9.63 17.07 20.28
C MET A 312 -10.97 17.78 20.39
N GLU A 313 -11.94 17.37 19.58
CA GLU A 313 -13.27 17.99 19.52
C GLU A 313 -14.28 16.94 19.06
N VAL A 314 -15.46 16.92 19.70
CA VAL A 314 -16.56 16.02 19.34
C VAL A 314 -17.83 16.83 19.12
N ASP A 315 -18.28 16.92 17.87
CA ASP A 315 -19.58 17.52 17.53
C ASP A 315 -20.58 16.41 17.20
N VAL A 316 -21.37 16.04 18.21
CA VAL A 316 -22.42 15.01 18.09
C VAL A 316 -23.54 15.45 17.14
N LYS A 317 -23.84 16.75 17.03
CA LYS A 317 -24.93 17.24 16.16
C LYS A 317 -24.54 17.13 14.69
N ARG A 318 -23.28 17.42 14.38
CA ARG A 318 -22.76 17.39 13.00
C ARG A 318 -22.05 16.09 12.64
N GLN A 319 -21.94 15.15 13.60
CA GLN A 319 -21.18 13.90 13.45
C GLN A 319 -19.73 14.17 13.00
N ARG A 320 -19.07 15.15 13.62
CA ARG A 320 -17.68 15.51 13.30
C ARG A 320 -16.78 15.23 14.49
N ILE A 321 -15.63 14.62 14.21
CA ILE A 321 -14.62 14.28 15.21
C ILE A 321 -13.30 14.92 14.78
N GLY A 322 -12.79 15.83 15.60
CA GLY A 322 -11.46 16.42 15.42
C GLY A 322 -10.42 15.55 16.12
N LEU A 323 -9.40 15.11 15.41
CA LEU A 323 -8.35 14.25 15.93
C LEU A 323 -6.97 14.90 15.82
N SER A 324 -6.04 14.50 16.69
CA SER A 324 -4.62 14.87 16.62
C SER A 324 -3.75 13.63 16.78
N MET A 325 -2.69 13.49 15.97
CA MET A 325 -1.65 12.47 16.18
C MET A 325 -0.55 12.96 17.14
N ARG A 326 -0.56 14.25 17.51
CA ARG A 326 0.28 14.82 18.55
C ARG A 326 -0.37 14.62 19.91
N LEU A 327 0.11 13.64 20.67
CA LEU A 327 -0.49 13.24 21.96
C LEU A 327 -0.38 14.32 23.04
N ASP A 328 0.62 15.20 22.92
CA ASP A 328 0.86 16.32 23.83
C ASP A 328 -0.12 17.48 23.66
N ASP A 329 -0.88 17.52 22.55
CA ASP A 329 -1.82 18.61 22.30
C ASP A 329 -3.00 18.52 23.29
N ASP A 330 -3.27 19.61 24.00
CA ASP A 330 -4.36 19.69 24.95
C ASP A 330 -5.60 20.35 24.30
N PRO A 331 -6.77 19.68 24.24
CA PRO A 331 -7.99 20.27 23.71
C PRO A 331 -8.35 21.62 24.36
N ALA A 332 -8.03 21.82 25.64
CA ALA A 332 -8.30 23.07 26.35
C ALA A 332 -7.47 24.27 25.85
N THR A 333 -6.25 24.05 25.36
CA THR A 333 -5.37 25.13 24.89
C THR A 333 -5.72 25.61 23.47
N ARG A 334 -6.24 24.73 22.60
CA ARG A 334 -6.66 25.13 21.23
C ARG A 334 -7.94 25.98 21.20
N GLN A 335 -8.87 25.79 22.15
CA GLN A 335 -10.02 26.70 22.30
C GLN A 335 -9.57 28.11 22.70
N ALA A 336 -8.51 28.24 23.50
CA ALA A 336 -7.95 29.55 23.87
C ALA A 336 -7.25 30.24 22.68
N GLU A 337 -6.52 29.51 21.84
CA GLU A 337 -5.83 30.06 20.66
C GLU A 337 -6.78 30.48 19.54
N SER A 338 -7.84 29.70 19.30
CA SER A 338 -8.88 30.02 18.31
C SER A 338 -9.75 31.21 18.75
N ALA A 339 -10.08 31.33 20.04
CA ALA A 339 -10.74 32.50 20.60
C ALA A 339 -9.86 33.77 20.53
N ASN A 340 -8.53 33.63 20.62
CA ASN A 340 -7.60 34.76 20.55
C ASN A 340 -7.33 35.22 19.10
N ARG A 341 -7.36 34.30 18.12
CA ARG A 341 -7.31 34.66 16.68
C ARG A 341 -8.55 35.42 16.21
N GLY A 342 -9.74 35.04 16.70
CA GLY A 342 -10.98 35.79 16.42
C GLY A 342 -11.02 37.21 17.03
N ARG A 343 -10.24 37.47 18.08
CA ARG A 343 -10.13 38.81 18.71
C ARG A 343 -9.11 39.73 18.04
N ASN A 344 -8.08 39.19 17.38
CA ASN A 344 -7.01 40.02 16.81
C ASN A 344 -7.34 40.58 15.42
N ASP A 345 -8.31 40.02 14.71
CA ASP A 345 -8.82 40.59 13.44
C ASP A 345 -9.84 41.74 13.66
N GLY A 346 -10.36 41.90 14.89
CA GLY A 346 -11.26 43.01 15.25
C GLY A 346 -10.56 44.31 15.68
N ALA A 347 -9.25 44.27 15.95
CA ALA A 347 -8.52 45.36 16.59
C ALA A 347 -7.53 46.11 15.69
N ARG A 348 -7.60 45.94 14.36
CA ARG A 348 -6.77 46.67 13.38
C ARG A 348 -7.54 47.64 12.49
N ASN A 349 -8.76 48.01 12.86
CA ASN A 349 -9.59 48.91 12.06
C ASN A 349 -10.04 50.16 12.84
N ASN A 350 -9.09 50.89 13.47
CA ASN A 350 -9.36 52.26 13.87
C ASN A 350 -8.10 53.11 14.07
N SER A 351 -7.41 53.45 12.98
CA SER A 351 -6.53 54.63 12.96
C SER A 351 -6.61 55.27 11.58
N ARG A 352 -7.61 56.15 11.43
CA ARG A 352 -7.69 57.16 10.37
C ARG A 352 -6.42 58.02 10.39
N GLN A 353 -5.59 57.89 9.37
CA GLN A 353 -4.74 58.98 8.90
C GLN A 353 -5.21 59.37 7.51
N GLN A 354 -5.51 60.66 7.36
CA GLN A 354 -5.89 61.30 6.09
C GLN A 354 -4.79 61.09 5.03
N PRO A 355 -5.13 60.68 3.80
CA PRO A 355 -4.19 60.76 2.69
C PRO A 355 -4.25 62.15 2.05
N GLN A 356 -3.11 62.83 2.03
CA GLN A 356 -2.85 63.99 1.18
C GLN A 356 -3.06 63.64 -0.29
N GLN A 357 -3.73 64.54 -1.01
CA GLN A 357 -3.88 64.51 -2.46
C GLN A 357 -2.51 64.45 -3.14
N ARG A 358 -2.28 63.38 -3.90
CA ARG A 358 -1.35 63.39 -5.05
C ARG A 358 -2.10 62.87 -6.27
N VAL A 359 -2.20 63.76 -7.25
CA VAL A 359 -2.77 63.52 -8.57
C VAL A 359 -1.89 62.51 -9.31
N SER A 360 -2.47 61.40 -9.76
CA SER A 360 -1.90 60.59 -10.85
C SER A 360 -3.04 59.92 -11.63
N THR A 361 -2.89 59.97 -12.95
CA THR A 361 -3.85 59.64 -14.00
C THR A 361 -4.26 58.16 -14.04
N PRO A 362 -5.54 57.82 -14.32
CA PRO A 362 -5.95 56.43 -14.44
C PRO A 362 -5.58 55.83 -15.81
N ILE A 363 -4.75 54.78 -15.78
CA ILE A 363 -4.59 53.84 -16.89
C ILE A 363 -5.83 52.94 -16.92
N LYS A 364 -6.58 52.99 -18.02
CA LYS A 364 -7.78 52.17 -18.25
C LYS A 364 -7.38 50.74 -18.63
N THR A 365 -7.73 49.76 -17.81
CA THR A 365 -7.76 48.34 -18.19
C THR A 365 -9.23 47.92 -18.30
N GLY A 366 -9.75 47.95 -19.53
CA GLY A 366 -11.12 47.58 -19.85
C GLY A 366 -11.29 46.06 -19.85
N THR A 367 -12.42 45.60 -19.29
CA THR A 367 -12.79 44.18 -19.32
C THR A 367 -13.34 43.82 -20.70
N LEU A 368 -13.32 42.52 -21.05
CA LEU A 368 -13.74 41.97 -22.36
C LEU A 368 -15.16 42.43 -22.80
N GLY A 369 -16.02 42.81 -21.85
CA GLY A 369 -17.34 43.38 -22.11
C GLY A 369 -17.34 44.78 -22.74
N ASP A 370 -16.30 45.58 -22.52
CA ASP A 370 -16.19 46.93 -23.10
C ASP A 370 -15.73 46.88 -24.57
N LEU A 371 -14.98 45.84 -24.96
CA LEU A 371 -14.55 45.63 -26.34
C LEU A 371 -15.70 45.12 -27.24
N LEU A 372 -16.65 44.34 -26.70
CA LEU A 372 -17.82 43.88 -27.48
C LEU A 372 -18.85 44.99 -27.73
N LYS A 373 -19.02 45.94 -26.81
CA LYS A 373 -19.94 47.09 -26.99
C LYS A 373 -19.47 48.08 -28.06
N GLY A 374 -18.17 48.16 -28.34
CA GLY A 374 -17.62 48.99 -29.41
C GLY A 374 -17.84 48.44 -30.82
N ALA A 375 -18.03 47.12 -30.96
CA ALA A 375 -18.16 46.46 -32.25
C ALA A 375 -19.60 46.42 -32.81
N MET A 376 -20.62 46.73 -32.00
CA MET A 376 -22.04 46.77 -32.41
C MET A 376 -22.57 48.18 -32.66
N ARG A 377 -21.72 49.20 -32.65
CA ARG A 377 -22.04 50.57 -33.08
C ARG A 377 -21.11 50.99 -34.22
N LYS A 378 -21.26 50.34 -35.38
CA LYS A 378 -20.96 50.88 -36.70
C LYS A 378 -21.94 50.32 -37.70
#